data_AF-A0A847J8H7-F1
#
_entry.id   AF-A0A847J8H7-F1
#
_cell.length_a   1.000
_cell.length_b   1.000
_cell.length_c   1.000
_cell.angle_alpha   90.00
_cell.angle_beta   90.00
_cell.angle_gamma   90.00
#
_symmetry.space_group_name_H-M   'P 1'
#
loop_
_entity.id
_entity.type
_entity.pdbx_description
1 polymer ?
#
loop_
_entity_poly.entity_id
_entity_poly.type
_entity_poly.pdbx_seq_one_letter_code
_entity_poly.pdbx_strand_id
1 'polypeptide(L)'
;MSSFDRSPVLAVLRELARTPPALPRRPVPFAVPLAAFVAVAAVLAGWAPRLLGDPDTLWHVRFGLSILDSGRLPQVDSWSWTMAGAPWIAKEWLSQVLFALAFRLAGWSGVVILAIATLAAAMAVLTHEAAARLGAIGAAVVFYVVGMLIAGHVLARPHLLAWLPMVVWTVALTRAAEAPRAPSALLLPVMVIWANLHGSFLLGLALVPVFAVEAVLRGEPAARRRLAFGWTAFLAASLTASLIHPYGLDALRAAVSVLRLGAGTASIGEWAPTDFSTIGPMEMILLGGIAALGWFGARLAPVRLATALGLAHMALAHMRHLPVFGLVGAVVLVEPVARALGATGLGLRSWRPP
;
A
#
# COMPACT_ATOMS: atom_id res chain seq x y z
N MET A 1 10.35 -48.07 -8.09
CA MET A 1 9.45 -46.89 -8.14
C MET A 1 8.37 -47.07 -7.07
N SER A 2 8.56 -46.45 -5.91
CA SER A 2 7.79 -46.72 -4.69
C SER A 2 6.39 -46.10 -4.72
N SER A 3 5.44 -46.80 -4.10
CA SER A 3 4.00 -46.53 -4.01
C SER A 3 3.62 -45.28 -3.19
N PHE A 4 4.57 -44.42 -2.82
CA PHE A 4 4.32 -43.21 -2.01
C PHE A 4 3.81 -42.00 -2.83
N ASP A 5 3.83 -42.06 -4.16
CA ASP A 5 3.51 -40.93 -5.04
C ASP A 5 2.00 -40.81 -5.41
N ARG A 6 1.12 -41.58 -4.74
CA ARG A 6 -0.33 -41.63 -5.04
C ARG A 6 -1.23 -41.11 -3.91
N SER A 7 -0.71 -40.36 -2.94
CA SER A 7 -1.59 -39.74 -1.93
C SER A 7 -2.49 -38.69 -2.61
N PRO A 8 -3.84 -38.83 -2.57
CA PRO A 8 -4.76 -37.83 -3.10
C PRO A 8 -4.56 -36.48 -2.42
N VAL A 9 -4.15 -36.48 -1.14
CA VAL A 9 -3.83 -35.27 -0.38
C VAL A 9 -2.60 -34.58 -0.95
N LEU A 10 -1.52 -35.32 -1.27
CA LEU A 10 -0.34 -34.73 -1.90
C LEU A 10 -0.63 -34.23 -3.32
N ALA A 11 -1.51 -34.91 -4.06
CA ALA A 11 -1.96 -34.45 -5.37
C ALA A 11 -2.75 -33.14 -5.28
N VAL A 12 -3.69 -33.04 -4.33
CA VAL A 12 -4.44 -31.81 -4.04
C VAL A 12 -3.50 -30.70 -3.57
N LEU A 13 -2.54 -30.98 -2.69
CA LEU A 13 -1.56 -29.99 -2.24
C LEU A 13 -0.64 -29.51 -3.37
N ARG A 14 -0.21 -30.41 -4.27
CA ARG A 14 0.57 -30.04 -5.46
C ARG A 14 -0.26 -29.19 -6.42
N GLU A 15 -1.54 -29.52 -6.61
CA GLU A 15 -2.44 -28.75 -7.47
C GLU A 15 -2.79 -27.38 -6.87
N LEU A 16 -2.98 -27.29 -5.54
CA LEU A 16 -3.16 -26.03 -4.82
C LEU A 16 -1.88 -25.18 -4.81
N ALA A 17 -0.71 -25.82 -4.85
CA ALA A 17 0.59 -25.14 -4.93
C ALA A 17 0.96 -24.69 -6.37
N ARG A 18 0.30 -25.25 -7.40
CA ARG A 18 0.51 -24.81 -8.78
C ARG A 18 -0.06 -23.41 -8.95
N THR A 19 0.84 -22.44 -9.02
CA THR A 19 0.47 -21.06 -9.31
C THR A 19 0.42 -20.90 -10.83
N PRO A 20 -0.75 -20.62 -11.43
CA PRO A 20 -0.84 -20.42 -12.88
C PRO A 20 0.02 -19.24 -13.35
N PRO A 21 0.47 -19.23 -14.61
CA PRO A 21 1.20 -18.10 -15.16
C PRO A 21 0.36 -16.81 -15.06
N ALA A 22 1.04 -15.69 -14.85
CA ALA A 22 0.38 -14.40 -14.75
C ALA A 22 -0.24 -14.01 -16.10
N LEU A 23 -1.41 -13.36 -16.06
CA LEU A 23 -2.03 -12.83 -17.27
C LEU A 23 -1.15 -11.72 -17.87
N PRO A 24 -1.00 -11.67 -19.21
CA PRO A 24 -0.28 -10.59 -19.86
C PRO A 24 -0.98 -9.25 -19.59
N ARG A 25 -0.18 -8.19 -19.50
CA ARG A 25 -0.66 -6.83 -19.32
C ARG A 25 -1.01 -6.23 -20.67
N ARG A 26 -2.06 -5.43 -20.71
CA ARG A 26 -2.47 -4.64 -21.88
C ARG A 26 -1.83 -3.25 -21.84
N PRO A 27 -1.56 -2.63 -23.00
CA PRO A 27 -1.20 -1.22 -23.05
C PRO A 27 -2.37 -0.40 -22.50
N VAL A 28 -2.05 0.59 -21.67
CA VAL A 28 -3.03 1.50 -21.08
C VAL A 28 -2.79 2.89 -21.65
N PRO A 29 -3.79 3.51 -22.31
CA PRO A 29 -3.67 4.89 -22.76
C PRO A 29 -3.36 5.82 -21.58
N PHE A 30 -2.45 6.78 -21.78
CA PHE A 30 -2.10 7.77 -20.74
C PHE A 30 -3.32 8.54 -20.19
N ALA A 31 -4.36 8.70 -21.01
CA ALA A 31 -5.62 9.30 -20.61
C ALA A 31 -6.29 8.62 -19.41
N VAL A 32 -6.10 7.30 -19.20
CA VAL A 32 -6.73 6.56 -18.09
C VAL A 32 -6.16 6.98 -16.72
N PRO A 33 -4.83 6.86 -16.45
CA PRO A 33 -4.28 7.36 -15.20
C PRO A 33 -4.41 8.87 -15.05
N LEU A 34 -4.35 9.64 -16.15
CA LEU A 34 -4.59 11.09 -16.11
C LEU A 34 -6.02 11.41 -15.66
N ALA A 35 -7.03 10.71 -16.20
CA ALA A 35 -8.42 10.88 -15.79
C ALA A 35 -8.62 10.52 -14.31
N ALA A 36 -7.99 9.44 -13.82
CA ALA A 36 -8.02 9.09 -12.41
C ALA A 36 -7.38 10.18 -11.52
N PHE A 37 -6.23 10.72 -11.94
CA PHE A 37 -5.56 11.82 -11.24
C PHE A 37 -6.49 13.05 -11.16
N VAL A 38 -7.03 13.48 -12.29
CA VAL A 38 -7.91 14.66 -12.38
C VAL A 38 -9.20 14.44 -11.58
N ALA A 39 -9.79 13.24 -11.61
CA ALA A 39 -10.99 12.92 -10.85
C ALA A 39 -10.76 13.03 -9.34
N VAL A 40 -9.66 12.47 -8.82
CA VAL A 40 -9.28 12.62 -7.41
C VAL A 40 -9.04 14.09 -7.07
N ALA A 41 -8.27 14.80 -7.91
CA ALA A 41 -7.97 16.20 -7.68
C ALA A 41 -9.23 17.07 -7.62
N ALA A 42 -10.16 16.89 -8.56
CA ALA A 42 -11.41 17.62 -8.62
C ALA A 42 -12.32 17.33 -7.42
N VAL A 43 -12.47 16.05 -7.05
CA VAL A 43 -13.27 15.66 -5.88
C VAL A 43 -12.70 16.26 -4.60
N LEU A 44 -11.38 16.10 -4.37
CA LEU A 44 -10.78 16.57 -3.13
C LEU A 44 -10.62 18.09 -3.06
N ALA A 45 -10.52 18.79 -4.20
CA ALA A 45 -10.54 20.25 -4.24
C ALA A 45 -11.86 20.79 -3.65
N GLY A 46 -13.00 20.15 -3.96
CA GLY A 46 -14.30 20.49 -3.35
C GLY A 46 -14.41 20.14 -1.87
N TRP A 47 -13.50 19.32 -1.34
CA TRP A 47 -13.48 18.84 0.05
C TRP A 47 -12.26 19.35 0.83
N ALA A 48 -11.53 20.32 0.27
CA ALA A 48 -10.24 20.81 0.76
C ALA A 48 -10.19 21.11 2.27
N PRO A 49 -11.18 21.80 2.89
CA PRO A 49 -11.14 22.08 4.32
C PRO A 49 -11.13 20.82 5.20
N ARG A 50 -11.77 19.73 4.76
CA ARG A 50 -11.83 18.48 5.53
C ARG A 50 -10.48 17.77 5.62
N LEU A 51 -9.59 17.98 4.64
CA LEU A 51 -8.24 17.41 4.66
C LEU A 51 -7.40 17.98 5.83
N LEU A 52 -7.76 19.16 6.34
CA LEU A 52 -7.10 19.81 7.47
C LEU A 52 -7.81 19.52 8.80
N GLY A 53 -8.82 18.64 8.82
CA GLY A 53 -9.64 18.33 9.99
C GLY A 53 -8.97 17.48 11.06
N ASP A 54 -7.65 17.33 11.03
CA ASP A 54 -6.88 16.51 11.98
C ASP A 54 -6.05 17.41 12.91
N PRO A 55 -6.07 17.17 14.24
CA PRO A 55 -5.37 18.00 15.21
C PRO A 55 -3.83 17.98 15.04
N ASP A 56 -3.26 16.91 14.48
CA ASP A 56 -1.81 16.76 14.31
C ASP A 56 -1.27 17.55 13.11
N THR A 57 -2.13 17.99 12.18
CA THR A 57 -1.71 18.68 10.94
C THR A 57 -0.85 19.91 11.24
N LEU A 58 -1.27 20.71 12.23
CA LEU A 58 -0.53 21.88 12.70
C LEU A 58 0.85 21.51 13.25
N TRP A 59 0.92 20.40 13.98
CA TRP A 59 2.15 19.90 14.59
C TRP A 59 3.18 19.50 13.54
N HIS A 60 2.74 18.84 12.46
CA HIS A 60 3.61 18.46 11.34
C HIS A 60 4.19 19.68 10.61
N VAL A 61 3.35 20.69 10.33
CA VAL A 61 3.81 21.94 9.71
C VAL A 61 4.76 22.70 10.64
N ARG A 62 4.43 22.78 11.95
CA ARG A 62 5.26 23.52 12.91
C ARG A 62 6.66 22.93 13.05
N PHE A 63 6.76 21.61 13.19
CA PHE A 63 8.07 20.95 13.24
C PHE A 63 8.85 21.08 11.93
N GLY A 64 8.18 20.95 10.79
CA GLY A 64 8.82 21.17 9.49
C GLY A 64 9.38 22.58 9.33
N LEU A 65 8.62 23.60 9.76
CA LEU A 65 9.11 24.98 9.77
C LEU A 65 10.32 25.13 10.69
N SER A 66 10.27 24.56 11.89
CA SER A 66 11.41 24.57 12.82
C SER A 66 12.67 23.92 12.24
N ILE A 67 12.52 22.80 11.51
CA ILE A 67 13.64 22.13 10.83
C ILE A 67 14.20 23.04 9.73
N LEU A 68 13.34 23.65 8.92
CA LEU A 68 13.75 24.55 7.84
C LEU A 68 14.42 25.84 8.35
N ASP A 69 13.95 26.39 9.47
CA ASP A 69 14.50 27.63 10.05
C ASP A 69 15.83 27.40 10.77
N SER A 70 15.96 26.30 11.50
CA SER A 70 17.15 26.02 12.31
C SER A 70 18.21 25.18 11.59
N GLY A 71 17.83 24.49 10.52
CA GLY A 71 18.65 23.45 9.87
C GLY A 71 18.90 22.22 10.77
N ARG A 72 18.17 22.09 11.89
CA ARG A 72 18.39 21.05 12.91
C ARG A 72 17.18 20.16 13.05
N LEU A 73 17.45 18.86 13.18
CA LEU A 73 16.44 17.86 13.46
C LEU A 73 16.15 17.78 14.97
N PRO A 74 14.87 17.76 15.39
CA PRO A 74 14.51 17.72 16.80
C PRO A 74 14.94 16.39 17.45
N GLN A 75 15.47 16.49 18.67
CA GLN A 75 15.86 15.34 19.51
C GLN A 75 15.04 15.29 20.82
N VAL A 76 14.24 16.33 21.06
CA VAL A 76 13.37 16.49 22.23
C VAL A 76 12.03 17.06 21.80
N ASP A 77 11.00 16.80 22.60
CA ASP A 77 9.70 17.41 22.42
C ASP A 77 9.74 18.86 22.92
N SER A 78 9.52 19.81 22.02
CA SER A 78 9.57 21.25 22.33
C SER A 78 8.21 21.90 22.45
N TRP A 79 7.13 21.19 22.11
CA TRP A 79 5.79 21.78 21.92
C TRP A 79 4.71 21.13 22.78
N SER A 80 4.96 19.93 23.32
CA SER A 80 4.03 19.31 24.28
C SER A 80 4.02 20.04 25.61
N TRP A 81 2.83 20.33 26.13
CA TRP A 81 2.64 20.98 27.43
C TRP A 81 3.19 20.15 28.60
N THR A 82 2.92 18.84 28.63
CA THR A 82 3.27 17.96 29.76
C THR A 82 4.61 17.25 29.62
N MET A 83 5.17 17.21 28.41
CA MET A 83 6.36 16.41 28.06
C MET A 83 7.48 17.27 27.44
N ALA A 84 7.44 18.59 27.60
CA ALA A 84 8.49 19.48 27.11
C ALA A 84 9.87 19.05 27.63
N GLY A 85 10.84 18.94 26.73
CA GLY A 85 12.21 18.49 27.00
C GLY A 85 12.39 16.98 27.01
N ALA A 86 11.33 16.18 26.95
CA ALA A 86 11.45 14.72 26.91
C ALA A 86 12.09 14.24 25.58
N PRO A 87 12.85 13.13 25.58
CA PRO A 87 13.42 12.57 24.35
C PRO A 87 12.34 12.24 23.32
N TRP A 88 12.46 12.82 22.12
CA TRP A 88 11.53 12.62 21.02
C TRP A 88 12.20 12.89 19.69
N ILE A 89 11.89 12.08 18.67
CA ILE A 89 12.42 12.24 17.32
C ILE A 89 11.30 12.49 16.32
N ALA A 90 11.56 13.34 15.32
CA ALA A 90 10.69 13.51 14.17
C ALA A 90 10.88 12.35 13.19
N LYS A 91 10.35 11.17 13.53
CA LYS A 91 10.44 9.96 12.69
C LYS A 91 9.83 10.11 11.28
N GLU A 92 9.11 11.21 11.03
CA GLU A 92 8.43 11.55 9.76
C GLU A 92 8.92 12.91 9.23
N TRP A 93 10.17 13.26 9.51
CA TRP A 93 10.74 14.59 9.25
C TRP A 93 10.58 15.02 7.78
N LEU A 94 10.70 14.11 6.81
CA LEU A 94 10.59 14.48 5.40
C LEU A 94 9.16 14.92 5.08
N SER A 95 8.16 14.22 5.62
CA SER A 95 6.76 14.65 5.47
C SER A 95 6.53 16.03 6.11
N GLN A 96 7.09 16.26 7.29
CA GLN A 96 7.00 17.55 7.98
C GLN A 96 7.64 18.68 7.14
N VAL A 97 8.85 18.44 6.60
CA VAL A 97 9.55 19.39 5.73
C VAL A 97 8.75 19.67 4.45
N LEU A 98 8.20 18.64 3.80
CA LEU A 98 7.38 18.81 2.60
C LEU A 98 6.10 19.62 2.88
N PHE A 99 5.42 19.34 3.99
CA PHE A 99 4.27 20.14 4.41
C PHE A 99 4.65 21.58 4.75
N ALA A 100 5.77 21.81 5.42
CA ALA A 100 6.25 23.15 5.74
C ALA A 100 6.68 23.94 4.50
N LEU A 101 7.32 23.31 3.52
CA LEU A 101 7.63 23.93 2.23
C LEU A 101 6.34 24.30 1.48
N ALA A 102 5.38 23.38 1.41
CA ALA A 102 4.08 23.65 0.81
C ALA A 102 3.35 24.81 1.52
N PHE A 103 3.45 24.85 2.85
CA PHE A 103 2.93 25.95 3.67
C PHE A 103 3.62 27.28 3.39
N ARG A 104 4.96 27.33 3.23
CA ARG A 104 5.67 28.57 2.86
C ARG A 104 5.26 29.09 1.48
N LEU A 105 4.98 28.19 0.54
CA LEU A 105 4.63 28.55 -0.83
C LEU A 105 3.21 29.12 -0.97
N ALA A 106 2.23 28.53 -0.29
CA ALA A 106 0.82 28.87 -0.49
C ALA A 106 -0.05 28.71 0.77
N GLY A 107 0.55 28.78 1.96
CA GLY A 107 -0.15 28.56 3.23
C GLY A 107 -0.82 27.19 3.31
N TRP A 108 -1.96 27.13 3.98
CA TRP A 108 -2.75 25.90 4.12
C TRP A 108 -3.21 25.33 2.78
N SER A 109 -3.43 26.18 1.77
CA SER A 109 -3.76 25.71 0.41
C SER A 109 -2.63 24.89 -0.19
N GLY A 110 -1.36 25.26 0.05
CA GLY A 110 -0.21 24.49 -0.41
C GLY A 110 -0.16 23.09 0.23
N VAL A 111 -0.41 23.00 1.54
CA VAL A 111 -0.49 21.72 2.27
C VAL A 111 -1.57 20.81 1.68
N VAL A 112 -2.75 21.36 1.42
CA VAL A 112 -3.87 20.64 0.79
C VAL A 112 -3.51 20.20 -0.63
N ILE A 113 -2.93 21.07 -1.44
CA ILE A 113 -2.52 20.76 -2.82
C ILE A 113 -1.51 19.61 -2.83
N LEU A 114 -0.52 19.62 -1.94
CA LEU A 114 0.47 18.54 -1.81
C LEU A 114 -0.22 17.21 -1.46
N ALA A 115 -1.15 17.23 -0.50
CA ALA A 115 -1.90 16.04 -0.11
C ALA A 115 -2.73 15.50 -1.29
N ILE A 116 -3.51 16.37 -1.95
CA ILE A 116 -4.34 16.02 -3.10
C ILE A 116 -3.48 15.43 -4.22
N ALA A 117 -2.38 16.09 -4.60
CA ALA A 117 -1.50 15.65 -5.66
C ALA A 117 -0.90 14.27 -5.38
N THR A 118 -0.52 14.01 -4.12
CA THR A 118 0.09 12.73 -3.74
C THR A 118 -0.91 11.58 -3.78
N LEU A 119 -2.12 11.78 -3.25
CA LEU A 119 -3.19 10.78 -3.33
C LEU A 119 -3.65 10.57 -4.78
N ALA A 120 -3.80 11.64 -5.56
CA ALA A 120 -4.15 11.56 -6.98
C ALA A 120 -3.11 10.76 -7.77
N ALA A 121 -1.81 10.96 -7.50
CA ALA A 121 -0.74 10.17 -8.10
C ALA A 121 -0.81 8.69 -7.69
N ALA A 122 -1.04 8.39 -6.41
CA ALA A 122 -1.17 7.01 -5.93
C ALA A 122 -2.34 6.28 -6.61
N MET A 123 -3.51 6.94 -6.70
CA MET A 123 -4.69 6.40 -7.36
C MET A 123 -4.51 6.27 -8.87
N ALA A 124 -3.77 7.17 -9.51
CA ALA A 124 -3.43 7.08 -10.94
C ALA A 124 -2.56 5.85 -11.24
N VAL A 125 -1.53 5.59 -10.42
CA VAL A 125 -0.68 4.38 -10.55
C VAL A 125 -1.51 3.12 -10.34
N LEU A 126 -2.36 3.10 -9.32
CA LEU A 126 -3.26 1.99 -9.03
C LEU A 126 -4.24 1.72 -10.19
N THR A 127 -4.86 2.78 -10.71
CA THR A 127 -5.83 2.67 -11.82
C THR A 127 -5.15 2.21 -13.10
N HIS A 128 -3.92 2.66 -13.37
CA HIS A 128 -3.13 2.15 -14.48
C HIS A 128 -2.87 0.65 -14.33
N GLU A 129 -2.48 0.19 -13.14
CA GLU A 129 -2.28 -1.24 -12.87
C GLU A 129 -3.57 -2.04 -13.07
N ALA A 130 -4.69 -1.52 -12.56
CA ALA A 130 -6.00 -2.13 -12.72
C ALA A 130 -6.44 -2.20 -14.20
N ALA A 131 -6.29 -1.11 -14.95
CA ALA A 131 -6.65 -1.03 -16.36
C ALA A 131 -5.82 -1.96 -17.24
N ALA A 132 -4.54 -2.15 -16.91
CA ALA A 132 -3.66 -3.06 -17.63
C ALA A 132 -4.11 -4.53 -17.54
N ARG A 133 -4.96 -4.89 -16.57
CA ARG A 133 -5.45 -6.26 -16.34
C ARG A 133 -6.93 -6.41 -16.65
N LEU A 134 -7.74 -5.45 -16.19
CA LEU A 134 -9.20 -5.50 -16.20
C LEU A 134 -9.83 -4.61 -17.27
N GLY A 135 -9.06 -3.79 -17.99
CA GLY A 135 -9.60 -2.75 -18.88
C GLY A 135 -10.23 -1.59 -18.10
N ALA A 136 -10.79 -0.61 -18.83
CA ALA A 136 -11.24 0.66 -18.25
C ALA A 136 -12.36 0.50 -17.21
N ILE A 137 -13.37 -0.34 -17.49
CA ILE A 137 -14.52 -0.55 -16.59
C ILE A 137 -14.07 -1.19 -15.27
N GLY A 138 -13.28 -2.27 -15.34
CA GLY A 138 -12.78 -2.90 -14.11
C GLY A 138 -11.82 -1.99 -13.34
N ALA A 139 -11.04 -1.15 -14.02
CA ALA A 139 -10.23 -0.13 -13.37
C ALA A 139 -11.07 0.92 -12.64
N ALA A 140 -12.19 1.36 -13.23
CA ALA A 140 -13.12 2.28 -12.58
C ALA A 140 -13.78 1.66 -11.34
N VAL A 141 -14.13 0.37 -11.38
CA VAL A 141 -14.63 -0.37 -10.21
C VAL A 141 -13.59 -0.42 -9.11
N VAL A 142 -12.34 -0.80 -9.43
CA VAL A 142 -11.24 -0.81 -8.45
C VAL A 142 -11.00 0.57 -7.87
N PHE A 143 -10.98 1.61 -8.70
CA PHE A 143 -10.84 3.01 -8.29
C PHE A 143 -11.93 3.41 -7.28
N TYR A 144 -13.19 3.10 -7.58
CA TYR A 144 -14.32 3.42 -6.71
C TYR A 144 -14.26 2.66 -5.38
N VAL A 145 -14.03 1.34 -5.42
CA VAL A 145 -13.91 0.48 -4.24
C VAL A 145 -12.81 0.95 -3.30
N VAL A 146 -11.62 1.26 -3.85
CA VAL A 146 -10.51 1.77 -3.05
C VAL A 146 -10.82 3.18 -2.53
N GLY A 147 -11.44 4.04 -3.35
CA GLY A 147 -11.93 5.35 -2.94
C GLY A 147 -12.83 5.29 -1.72
N MET A 148 -13.78 4.36 -1.68
CA MET A 148 -14.68 4.17 -0.52
C MET A 148 -13.92 3.76 0.75
N LEU A 149 -12.93 2.87 0.64
CA LEU A 149 -12.13 2.43 1.79
C LEU A 149 -11.26 3.55 2.38
N ILE A 150 -10.75 4.44 1.53
CA ILE A 150 -9.80 5.48 1.96
C ILE A 150 -10.48 6.80 2.33
N ALA A 151 -11.72 7.04 1.90
CA ALA A 151 -12.38 8.35 2.00
C ALA A 151 -12.36 8.96 3.41
N GLY A 152 -12.59 8.14 4.45
CA GLY A 152 -12.57 8.58 5.86
C GLY A 152 -11.18 8.87 6.42
N HIS A 153 -10.11 8.60 5.67
CA HIS A 153 -8.71 8.68 6.12
C HIS A 153 -7.88 9.68 5.32
N VAL A 154 -8.52 10.47 4.44
CA VAL A 154 -7.85 11.48 3.60
C VAL A 154 -7.62 12.75 4.43
N LEU A 155 -6.56 12.73 5.21
CA LEU A 155 -6.12 13.82 6.09
C LEU A 155 -4.69 14.23 5.70
N ALA A 156 -4.36 15.52 5.84
CA ALA A 156 -3.04 16.09 5.55
C ALA A 156 -2.00 15.69 6.62
N ARG A 157 -1.76 14.39 6.73
CA ARG A 157 -0.82 13.74 7.65
C ARG A 157 0.23 12.95 6.88
N PRO A 158 1.37 12.62 7.50
CA PRO A 158 2.47 11.89 6.86
C PRO A 158 2.06 10.55 6.21
N HIS A 159 1.06 9.84 6.75
CA HIS A 159 0.59 8.58 6.18
C HIS A 159 0.07 8.74 4.75
N LEU A 160 -0.52 9.89 4.41
CA LEU A 160 -1.05 10.16 3.08
C LEU A 160 0.08 10.28 2.05
N LEU A 161 1.18 10.96 2.41
CA LEU A 161 2.35 11.07 1.52
C LEU A 161 3.00 9.70 1.26
N ALA A 162 2.90 8.79 2.22
CA ALA A 162 3.41 7.45 2.13
C ALA A 162 2.58 6.50 1.24
N TRP A 163 1.36 6.87 0.84
CA TRP A 163 0.53 6.03 -0.02
C TRP A 163 1.08 5.89 -1.45
N LEU A 164 1.70 6.94 -2.00
CA LEU A 164 2.32 6.87 -3.32
C LEU A 164 3.49 5.86 -3.38
N PRO A 165 4.54 5.96 -2.53
CA PRO A 165 5.61 4.96 -2.53
C PRO A 165 5.09 3.57 -2.16
N MET A 166 4.08 3.44 -1.29
CA MET A 166 3.44 2.16 -0.96
C MET A 166 2.83 1.48 -2.18
N VAL A 167 2.05 2.20 -2.99
CA VAL A 167 1.44 1.66 -4.22
C VAL A 167 2.53 1.31 -5.23
N VAL A 168 3.48 2.22 -5.49
CA VAL A 168 4.58 2.00 -6.44
C VAL A 168 5.40 0.76 -6.05
N TRP A 169 5.75 0.64 -4.77
CA TRP A 169 6.48 -0.50 -4.22
C TRP A 169 5.71 -1.80 -4.41
N THR A 170 4.44 -1.84 -4.00
CA THR A 170 3.60 -3.04 -4.10
C THR A 170 3.41 -3.48 -5.55
N VAL A 171 3.17 -2.54 -6.47
CA VAL A 171 3.07 -2.82 -7.91
C VAL A 171 4.37 -3.42 -8.44
N ALA A 172 5.52 -2.86 -8.06
CA ALA A 172 6.81 -3.33 -8.55
C ALA A 172 7.18 -4.73 -8.00
N LEU A 173 6.92 -5.00 -6.73
CA LEU A 173 7.10 -6.34 -6.14
C LEU A 173 6.18 -7.37 -6.79
N THR A 174 4.90 -7.02 -6.97
CA THR A 174 3.89 -7.84 -7.65
C THR A 174 4.36 -8.22 -9.06
N ARG A 175 4.81 -7.24 -9.85
CA ARG A 175 5.34 -7.47 -11.20
C ARG A 175 6.60 -8.34 -11.21
N ALA A 176 7.49 -8.19 -10.23
CA ALA A 176 8.70 -8.99 -10.14
C ALA A 176 8.38 -10.46 -9.80
N ALA A 177 7.42 -10.68 -8.90
CA ALA A 177 6.98 -12.02 -8.51
C ALA A 177 6.24 -12.74 -9.64
N GLU A 178 5.40 -12.03 -10.38
CA GLU A 178 4.68 -12.57 -11.53
C GLU A 178 5.59 -12.89 -12.74
N ALA A 179 6.70 -12.15 -12.89
CA ALA A 179 7.68 -12.33 -13.96
C ALA A 179 8.89 -13.20 -13.52
N PRO A 180 8.66 -14.18 -12.64
CA PRO A 180 9.61 -14.78 -11.68
C PRO A 180 11.04 -14.25 -11.78
N ARG A 181 11.27 -13.05 -11.26
CA ARG A 181 12.58 -12.37 -11.23
C ARG A 181 12.79 -11.63 -9.91
N ALA A 182 14.04 -11.26 -9.62
CA ALA A 182 14.33 -10.38 -8.49
C ALA A 182 13.76 -8.97 -8.75
N PRO A 183 13.36 -8.24 -7.69
CA PRO A 183 13.01 -6.82 -7.82
C PRO A 183 14.22 -6.00 -8.26
N SER A 184 13.94 -4.87 -8.92
CA SER A 184 15.01 -3.98 -9.38
C SER A 184 15.58 -3.16 -8.22
N ALA A 185 16.90 -3.00 -8.17
CA ALA A 185 17.57 -2.10 -7.22
C ALA A 185 17.14 -0.63 -7.38
N LEU A 186 16.54 -0.27 -8.52
CA LEU A 186 15.91 1.05 -8.73
C LEU A 186 14.75 1.34 -7.76
N LEU A 187 14.25 0.33 -7.03
CA LEU A 187 13.27 0.53 -5.96
C LEU A 187 13.89 0.99 -4.65
N LEU A 188 15.20 0.82 -4.43
CA LEU A 188 15.84 1.19 -3.16
C LEU A 188 15.63 2.68 -2.80
N PRO A 189 15.71 3.64 -3.75
CA PRO A 189 15.35 5.04 -3.47
C PRO A 189 13.90 5.23 -2.99
N VAL A 190 12.95 4.41 -3.47
CA VAL A 190 11.57 4.44 -3.00
C VAL A 190 11.49 4.05 -1.53
N MET A 191 12.26 3.04 -1.10
CA MET A 191 12.34 2.65 0.31
C MET A 191 12.98 3.74 1.17
N VAL A 192 14.06 4.39 0.71
CA VAL A 192 14.67 5.53 1.40
C VAL A 192 13.63 6.63 1.60
N ILE A 193 12.97 7.07 0.53
CA ILE A 193 11.94 8.11 0.59
C ILE A 193 10.83 7.71 1.56
N TRP A 194 10.31 6.48 1.44
CA TRP A 194 9.20 6.01 2.27
C TRP A 194 9.57 5.95 3.76
N ALA A 195 10.76 5.44 4.09
CA ALA A 195 11.24 5.37 5.47
C ALA A 195 11.35 6.74 6.14
N ASN A 196 11.66 7.79 5.36
CA ASN A 196 11.72 9.17 5.85
C ASN A 196 10.35 9.88 5.87
N LEU A 197 9.36 9.37 5.12
CA LEU A 197 8.00 9.90 5.08
C LEU A 197 7.14 9.40 6.24
N HIS A 198 7.12 8.08 6.50
CA HIS A 198 6.18 7.47 7.45
C HIS A 198 6.62 6.08 7.89
N GLY A 199 6.30 5.70 9.14
CA GLY A 199 6.65 4.40 9.73
C GLY A 199 6.06 3.15 9.03
N SER A 200 5.13 3.34 8.08
CA SER A 200 4.54 2.24 7.31
C SER A 200 5.51 1.58 6.32
N PHE A 201 6.74 2.08 6.15
CA PHE A 201 7.78 1.41 5.37
C PHE A 201 8.05 -0.03 5.86
N LEU A 202 7.77 -0.32 7.15
CA LEU A 202 7.80 -1.67 7.71
C LEU A 202 6.90 -2.65 6.94
N LEU A 203 5.74 -2.20 6.46
CA LEU A 203 4.88 -2.99 5.59
C LEU A 203 5.60 -3.29 4.27
N GLY A 204 6.27 -2.31 3.68
CA GLY A 204 7.08 -2.48 2.48
C GLY A 204 8.13 -3.58 2.64
N LEU A 205 8.85 -3.58 3.77
CA LEU A 205 9.81 -4.63 4.12
C LEU A 205 9.13 -6.00 4.32
N ALA A 206 7.97 -6.04 4.99
CA ALA A 206 7.22 -7.27 5.24
C ALA A 206 6.65 -7.90 3.95
N LEU A 207 6.33 -7.09 2.94
CA LEU A 207 5.83 -7.58 1.65
C LEU A 207 6.93 -8.27 0.82
N VAL A 208 8.21 -7.91 0.99
CA VAL A 208 9.31 -8.51 0.21
C VAL A 208 9.37 -10.04 0.35
N PRO A 209 9.46 -10.64 1.56
CA PRO A 209 9.48 -12.10 1.69
C PRO A 209 8.20 -12.77 1.20
N VAL A 210 7.04 -12.11 1.34
CA VAL A 210 5.75 -12.62 0.85
C VAL A 210 5.80 -12.80 -0.67
N PHE A 211 6.18 -11.75 -1.41
CA PHE A 211 6.31 -11.82 -2.86
C PHE A 211 7.51 -12.67 -3.31
N ALA A 212 8.56 -12.80 -2.50
CA ALA A 212 9.66 -13.73 -2.76
C ALA A 212 9.19 -15.18 -2.79
N VAL A 213 8.34 -15.58 -1.84
CA VAL A 213 7.75 -16.93 -1.83
C VAL A 213 6.93 -17.16 -3.09
N GLU A 214 6.09 -16.20 -3.49
CA GLU A 214 5.34 -16.30 -4.74
C GLU A 214 6.26 -16.43 -5.97
N ALA A 215 7.30 -15.60 -6.06
CA ALA A 215 8.25 -15.62 -7.17
C ALA A 215 8.97 -16.97 -7.29
N VAL A 216 9.40 -17.54 -6.16
CA VAL A 216 10.07 -18.84 -6.09
C VAL A 216 9.12 -19.99 -6.45
N LEU A 217 7.87 -19.93 -5.99
CA LEU A 217 6.85 -20.94 -6.33
C LEU A 217 6.49 -20.93 -7.82
N ARG A 218 6.40 -19.74 -8.43
CA ARG A 218 6.16 -19.55 -9.87
C ARG A 218 7.38 -19.89 -10.73
N GLY A 219 8.59 -19.76 -10.20
CA GLY A 219 9.83 -20.01 -10.94
C GLY A 219 10.09 -21.50 -11.20
N GLU A 220 10.66 -21.78 -12.38
CA GLU A 220 11.16 -23.09 -12.75
C GLU A 220 12.12 -23.64 -11.69
N PRO A 221 12.13 -24.96 -11.42
CA PRO A 221 12.98 -25.56 -10.38
C PRO A 221 14.45 -25.14 -10.44
N ALA A 222 15.01 -25.03 -11.64
CA ALA A 222 16.40 -24.61 -11.87
C ALA A 222 16.67 -23.14 -11.47
N ALA A 223 15.66 -22.26 -11.50
CA ALA A 223 15.78 -20.84 -11.19
C ALA A 223 15.51 -20.51 -9.71
N ARG A 224 14.87 -21.42 -8.95
CA ARG A 224 14.41 -21.16 -7.56
C ARG A 224 15.50 -20.68 -6.62
N ARG A 225 16.69 -21.29 -6.67
CA ARG A 225 17.84 -20.87 -5.82
C ARG A 225 18.29 -19.45 -6.15
N ARG A 226 18.38 -19.11 -7.44
CA ARG A 226 18.74 -17.77 -7.91
C ARG A 226 17.70 -16.74 -7.50
N LEU A 227 16.41 -17.08 -7.60
CA LEU A 227 15.31 -16.22 -7.17
C LEU A 227 15.35 -15.97 -5.67
N ALA A 228 15.46 -17.04 -4.87
CA ALA A 228 15.58 -16.92 -3.42
C ALA A 228 16.74 -15.98 -3.04
N PHE A 229 17.94 -16.21 -3.61
CA PHE A 229 19.09 -15.34 -3.37
C PHE A 229 18.84 -13.89 -3.79
N GLY A 230 18.30 -13.65 -4.99
CA GLY A 230 18.04 -12.30 -5.49
C GLY A 230 17.03 -11.54 -4.63
N TRP A 231 15.97 -12.20 -4.16
CA TRP A 231 14.99 -11.61 -3.26
C TRP A 231 15.54 -11.38 -1.85
N THR A 232 16.36 -12.30 -1.31
CA THR A 232 17.05 -12.12 -0.03
C THR A 232 18.03 -10.95 -0.09
N ALA A 233 18.82 -10.84 -1.16
CA ALA A 233 19.72 -9.72 -1.38
C ALA A 233 18.95 -8.39 -1.48
N PHE A 234 17.81 -8.39 -2.19
CA PHE A 234 16.94 -7.23 -2.27
C PHE A 234 16.33 -6.84 -0.92
N LEU A 235 15.89 -7.81 -0.10
CA LEU A 235 15.41 -7.55 1.26
C LEU A 235 16.51 -6.93 2.13
N ALA A 236 17.72 -7.49 2.11
CA ALA A 236 18.86 -6.96 2.85
C ALA A 236 19.17 -5.52 2.41
N ALA A 237 19.24 -5.27 1.10
CA ALA A 237 19.46 -3.93 0.56
C ALA A 237 18.32 -2.96 0.92
N SER A 238 17.07 -3.42 0.94
CA SER A 238 15.91 -2.60 1.33
C SER A 238 15.93 -2.25 2.81
N LEU A 239 16.33 -3.20 3.67
CA LEU A 239 16.54 -2.94 5.10
C LEU A 239 17.64 -1.88 5.28
N THR A 240 18.79 -2.03 4.62
CA THR A 240 19.87 -1.04 4.67
C THR A 240 19.41 0.33 4.14
N ALA A 241 18.65 0.35 3.04
CA ALA A 241 18.07 1.57 2.48
C ALA A 241 17.12 2.26 3.48
N SER A 242 16.31 1.51 4.22
CA SER A 242 15.42 2.08 5.25
C SER A 242 16.18 2.71 6.43
N LEU A 243 17.45 2.35 6.62
CA LEU A 243 18.33 2.96 7.63
C LEU A 243 18.99 4.26 7.14
N ILE A 244 18.83 4.62 5.86
CA ILE A 244 19.20 5.95 5.34
C ILE A 244 18.16 6.95 5.84
N HIS A 245 18.21 7.19 7.14
CA HIS A 245 17.34 8.06 7.91
C HIS A 245 18.24 8.90 8.82
N PRO A 246 18.00 10.21 9.00
CA PRO A 246 18.85 11.04 9.85
C PRO A 246 18.95 10.59 11.31
N TYR A 247 17.94 9.88 11.80
CA TYR A 247 17.91 9.24 13.13
C TYR A 247 18.35 7.76 13.12
N GLY A 248 18.80 7.23 11.99
CA GLY A 248 19.29 5.86 11.83
C GLY A 248 18.36 4.80 12.44
N LEU A 249 18.91 3.99 13.35
CA LEU A 249 18.18 2.89 14.01
C LEU A 249 17.04 3.36 14.90
N ASP A 250 17.05 4.59 15.41
CA ASP A 250 15.99 5.09 16.28
C ASP A 250 14.68 5.28 15.53
N ALA A 251 14.73 5.64 14.24
CA ALA A 251 13.53 5.69 13.40
C ALA A 251 12.91 4.29 13.24
N LEU A 252 13.73 3.27 13.04
CA LEU A 252 13.27 1.88 12.96
C LEU A 252 12.66 1.43 14.30
N ARG A 253 13.34 1.71 15.42
CA ARG A 253 12.83 1.40 16.77
C ARG A 253 11.50 2.11 17.05
N ALA A 254 11.38 3.39 16.66
CA ALA A 254 10.16 4.18 16.82
C ALA A 254 9.01 3.69 15.93
N ALA A 255 9.30 3.14 14.74
CA ALA A 255 8.29 2.51 13.90
C ALA A 255 7.82 1.16 14.49
N VAL A 256 8.75 0.35 15.01
CA VAL A 256 8.44 -0.94 15.65
C VAL A 256 7.72 -0.76 16.99
N SER A 257 8.04 0.28 17.77
CA SER A 257 7.39 0.53 19.06
C SER A 257 5.90 0.81 18.91
N VAL A 258 5.48 1.43 17.79
CA VAL A 258 4.06 1.65 17.46
C VAL A 258 3.29 0.33 17.39
N LEU A 259 3.89 -0.75 16.87
CA LEU A 259 3.28 -2.08 16.82
C LEU A 259 3.11 -2.72 18.22
N ARG A 260 3.76 -2.15 19.25
CA ARG A 260 3.76 -2.65 20.63
C ARG A 260 2.97 -1.77 21.59
N LEU A 261 2.32 -0.70 21.11
CA LEU A 261 1.62 0.26 21.97
C LEU A 261 0.43 -0.35 22.73
N GLY A 262 -0.13 -1.47 22.26
CA GLY A 262 -1.12 -2.26 23.01
C GLY A 262 -2.27 -1.42 23.54
N ALA A 263 -2.47 -1.41 24.86
CA ALA A 263 -3.55 -0.65 25.52
C ALA A 263 -3.44 0.88 25.36
N GLY A 264 -2.28 1.42 25.01
CA GLY A 264 -2.07 2.86 24.82
C GLY A 264 -2.82 3.44 23.61
N THR A 265 -3.34 2.59 22.73
CA THR A 265 -4.15 3.01 21.57
C THR A 265 -5.64 2.88 21.80
N ALA A 266 -6.08 2.30 22.94
CA ALA A 266 -7.49 2.01 23.20
C ALA A 266 -8.38 3.27 23.30
N SER A 267 -7.79 4.43 23.62
CA SER A 267 -8.47 5.73 23.67
C SER A 267 -8.45 6.48 22.33
N ILE A 268 -7.75 5.97 21.31
CA ILE A 268 -7.59 6.65 20.03
C ILE A 268 -8.52 6.00 19.00
N GLY A 269 -9.53 6.74 18.55
CA GLY A 269 -10.59 6.22 17.67
C GLY A 269 -10.10 5.55 16.38
N GLU A 270 -8.96 5.98 15.80
CA GLU A 270 -8.39 5.36 14.59
C GLU A 270 -7.90 3.92 14.82
N TRP A 271 -7.67 3.53 16.08
CA TRP A 271 -7.29 2.18 16.50
C TRP A 271 -8.48 1.35 16.99
N ALA A 272 -9.71 1.88 16.92
CA ALA A 272 -10.87 1.05 17.18
C ALA A 272 -11.04 0.00 16.05
N PRO A 273 -11.64 -1.16 16.37
CA PRO A 273 -12.05 -2.15 15.36
C PRO A 273 -12.98 -1.53 14.33
N THR A 274 -13.05 -2.16 13.15
CA THR A 274 -14.09 -1.80 12.17
C THR A 274 -15.48 -2.02 12.77
N ASP A 275 -16.32 -0.99 12.71
CA ASP A 275 -17.70 -1.06 13.16
C ASP A 275 -18.61 -1.70 12.09
N PHE A 276 -19.43 -2.65 12.52
CA PHE A 276 -20.43 -3.37 11.72
C PHE A 276 -21.86 -3.13 12.24
N SER A 277 -22.05 -2.15 13.14
CA SER A 277 -23.38 -1.72 13.59
C SER A 277 -24.19 -1.06 12.46
N THR A 278 -23.51 -0.54 11.45
CA THR A 278 -24.09 0.02 10.22
C THR A 278 -23.34 -0.53 9.01
N ILE A 279 -24.04 -0.62 7.86
CA ILE A 279 -23.44 -1.13 6.62
C ILE A 279 -22.40 -0.13 6.09
N GLY A 280 -21.13 -0.45 6.30
CA GLY A 280 -19.99 0.36 5.89
C GLY A 280 -19.25 -0.17 4.64
N PRO A 281 -18.30 0.61 4.09
CA PRO A 281 -17.46 0.19 2.96
C PRO A 281 -16.79 -1.16 3.14
N MET A 282 -16.21 -1.41 4.32
CA MET A 282 -15.52 -2.67 4.62
C MET A 282 -16.47 -3.87 4.55
N GLU A 283 -17.66 -3.76 5.14
CA GLU A 283 -18.68 -4.81 5.11
C GLU A 283 -19.12 -5.12 3.67
N MET A 284 -19.47 -4.09 2.89
CA MET A 284 -19.86 -4.24 1.49
C MET A 284 -18.78 -4.94 0.66
N ILE A 285 -17.51 -4.60 0.88
CA ILE A 285 -16.38 -5.17 0.15
C ILE A 285 -16.09 -6.61 0.58
N LEU A 286 -16.21 -6.92 1.87
CA LEU A 286 -16.05 -8.29 2.36
C LEU A 286 -17.15 -9.21 1.81
N LEU A 287 -18.42 -8.81 1.96
CA LEU A 287 -19.55 -9.61 1.49
C LEU A 287 -19.56 -9.72 -0.04
N GLY A 288 -19.36 -8.60 -0.75
CA GLY A 288 -19.25 -8.58 -2.21
C GLY A 288 -18.05 -9.38 -2.72
N GLY A 289 -16.91 -9.32 -2.02
CA GLY A 289 -15.72 -10.12 -2.32
C GLY A 289 -15.96 -11.61 -2.15
N ILE A 290 -16.57 -12.04 -1.04
CA ILE A 290 -16.94 -13.45 -0.80
C ILE A 290 -17.91 -13.94 -1.88
N ALA A 291 -18.96 -13.17 -2.17
CA ALA A 291 -19.93 -13.49 -3.20
C ALA A 291 -19.26 -13.61 -4.59
N ALA A 292 -18.37 -12.69 -4.94
CA ALA A 292 -17.62 -12.72 -6.18
C ALA A 292 -16.67 -13.92 -6.28
N LEU A 293 -15.94 -14.25 -5.20
CA LEU A 293 -15.08 -15.43 -5.16
C LEU A 293 -15.89 -16.73 -5.39
N GLY A 294 -17.05 -16.84 -4.76
CA GLY A 294 -17.96 -17.98 -4.93
C GLY A 294 -18.58 -18.05 -6.33
N TRP A 295 -19.04 -16.92 -6.86
CA TRP A 295 -19.73 -16.85 -8.16
C TRP A 295 -18.79 -17.04 -9.35
N PHE A 296 -17.60 -16.44 -9.30
CA PHE A 296 -16.62 -16.51 -10.39
C PHE A 296 -15.62 -17.68 -10.24
N GLY A 297 -15.71 -18.46 -9.16
CA GLY A 297 -14.82 -19.61 -8.91
C GLY A 297 -13.34 -19.22 -8.82
N ALA A 298 -13.05 -18.03 -8.31
CA ALA A 298 -11.70 -17.46 -8.33
C ALA A 298 -10.75 -18.27 -7.45
N ARG A 299 -9.70 -18.84 -8.07
CA ARG A 299 -8.62 -19.52 -7.34
C ARG A 299 -7.48 -18.54 -7.08
N LEU A 300 -7.27 -18.22 -5.81
CA LEU A 300 -6.15 -17.42 -5.34
C LEU A 300 -4.95 -18.33 -5.05
N ALA A 301 -3.75 -17.90 -5.48
CA ALA A 301 -2.53 -18.54 -5.01
C ALA A 301 -2.47 -18.44 -3.47
N PRO A 302 -1.98 -19.47 -2.74
CA PRO A 302 -1.97 -19.46 -1.27
C PRO A 302 -1.33 -18.20 -0.67
N VAL A 303 -0.26 -17.71 -1.29
CA VAL A 303 0.43 -16.48 -0.87
C VAL A 303 -0.47 -15.24 -1.01
N ARG A 304 -1.21 -15.12 -2.13
CA ARG A 304 -2.13 -14.00 -2.38
C ARG A 304 -3.32 -14.03 -1.43
N LEU A 305 -3.86 -15.22 -1.17
CA LEU A 305 -4.92 -15.42 -0.20
C LEU A 305 -4.46 -15.04 1.21
N ALA A 306 -3.31 -15.56 1.65
CA ALA A 306 -2.75 -15.22 2.96
C ALA A 306 -2.48 -13.72 3.12
N THR A 307 -1.98 -13.07 2.06
CA THR A 307 -1.77 -11.62 2.04
C THR A 307 -3.09 -10.87 2.16
N ALA A 308 -4.11 -11.24 1.37
CA ALA A 308 -5.43 -10.61 1.42
C ALA A 308 -6.11 -10.79 2.79
N LEU A 309 -6.02 -11.99 3.38
CA LEU A 309 -6.53 -12.28 4.71
C LEU A 309 -5.79 -11.50 5.79
N GLY A 310 -4.45 -11.39 5.70
CA GLY A 310 -3.65 -10.60 6.64
C GLY A 310 -4.01 -9.11 6.58
N LEU A 311 -4.14 -8.54 5.37
CA LEU A 311 -4.56 -7.16 5.19
C LEU A 311 -5.99 -6.92 5.68
N ALA A 312 -6.91 -7.86 5.40
CA ALA A 312 -8.29 -7.80 5.88
C ALA A 312 -8.33 -7.86 7.41
N HIS A 313 -7.58 -8.77 8.03
CA HIS A 313 -7.47 -8.87 9.49
C HIS A 313 -6.95 -7.55 10.10
N MET A 314 -5.93 -6.94 9.51
CA MET A 314 -5.43 -5.64 9.98
C MET A 314 -6.50 -4.56 9.93
N ALA A 315 -7.26 -4.46 8.83
CA ALA A 315 -8.35 -3.48 8.68
C ALA A 315 -9.52 -3.76 9.63
N LEU A 316 -9.88 -5.03 9.83
CA LEU A 316 -10.90 -5.44 10.79
C LEU A 316 -10.50 -5.11 12.22
N ALA A 317 -9.24 -5.38 12.58
CA ALA A 317 -8.72 -5.13 13.92
C ALA A 317 -8.59 -3.64 14.23
N HIS A 318 -8.20 -2.82 13.24
CA HIS A 318 -8.02 -1.38 13.43
C HIS A 318 -8.40 -0.60 12.16
N MET A 319 -9.35 0.34 12.28
CA MET A 319 -9.87 1.09 11.13
C MET A 319 -8.80 1.87 10.35
N ARG A 320 -7.74 2.33 11.04
CA ARG A 320 -6.57 2.97 10.40
C ARG A 320 -5.91 2.14 9.28
N HIS A 321 -6.15 0.83 9.22
CA HIS A 321 -5.60 -0.05 8.20
C HIS A 321 -6.52 -0.25 6.99
N LEU A 322 -7.73 0.34 6.94
CA LEU A 322 -8.59 0.32 5.75
C LEU A 322 -7.86 0.84 4.50
N PRO A 323 -7.11 1.95 4.54
CA PRO A 323 -6.38 2.42 3.36
C PRO A 323 -5.30 1.45 2.90
N VAL A 324 -4.63 0.77 3.83
CA VAL A 324 -3.64 -0.26 3.51
C VAL A 324 -4.31 -1.45 2.83
N PHE A 325 -5.44 -1.91 3.35
CA PHE A 325 -6.23 -2.98 2.72
C PHE A 325 -6.70 -2.59 1.32
N GLY A 326 -7.22 -1.38 1.12
CA GLY A 326 -7.65 -0.89 -0.19
C GLY A 326 -6.51 -0.79 -1.19
N LEU A 327 -5.45 -0.05 -0.85
CA LEU A 327 -4.35 0.24 -1.77
C LEU A 327 -3.50 -1.00 -2.09
N VAL A 328 -3.08 -1.74 -1.06
CA VAL A 328 -2.23 -2.93 -1.23
C VAL A 328 -3.06 -4.11 -1.71
N GLY A 329 -4.25 -4.32 -1.13
CA GLY A 329 -5.15 -5.41 -1.49
C GLY A 329 -5.60 -5.33 -2.95
N ALA A 330 -5.92 -4.14 -3.46
CA ALA A 330 -6.28 -3.98 -4.86
C ALA A 330 -5.15 -4.39 -5.82
N VAL A 331 -3.90 -4.01 -5.54
CA VAL A 331 -2.74 -4.44 -6.34
C VAL A 331 -2.52 -5.95 -6.24
N VAL A 332 -2.66 -6.51 -5.04
CA VAL A 332 -2.48 -7.95 -4.80
C VAL A 332 -3.52 -8.79 -5.52
N LEU A 333 -4.77 -8.31 -5.60
CA LEU A 333 -5.93 -9.07 -6.08
C LEU A 333 -6.30 -8.81 -7.54
N VAL A 334 -5.76 -7.77 -8.18
CA VAL A 334 -6.14 -7.41 -9.56
C VAL A 334 -5.92 -8.55 -10.57
N GLU A 335 -4.78 -9.25 -10.51
CA GLU A 335 -4.48 -10.33 -11.46
C GLU A 335 -5.36 -11.57 -11.23
N PRO A 336 -5.55 -12.05 -10.00
CA PRO A 336 -6.46 -13.18 -9.75
C PRO A 336 -7.91 -12.87 -10.14
N VAL A 337 -8.39 -11.65 -9.84
CA VAL A 337 -9.73 -11.21 -10.23
C VAL A 337 -9.87 -11.14 -11.74
N ALA A 338 -8.87 -10.58 -12.46
CA ALA A 338 -8.89 -10.55 -13.91
C ALA A 338 -8.93 -11.95 -14.54
N ARG A 339 -8.22 -12.91 -13.94
CA ARG A 339 -8.25 -14.32 -14.37
C ARG A 339 -9.62 -14.95 -14.17
N ALA A 340 -10.23 -14.76 -13.00
CA ALA A 340 -11.55 -15.30 -12.71
C ALA A 340 -12.62 -14.75 -13.65
N LEU A 341 -12.62 -13.43 -13.90
CA LEU A 341 -13.55 -12.79 -14.85
C LEU A 341 -13.30 -13.22 -16.31
N GLY A 342 -12.05 -13.44 -16.69
CA GLY A 342 -11.71 -13.97 -18.01
C GLY A 342 -12.23 -15.40 -18.23
N ALA A 343 -12.17 -16.24 -17.20
CA ALA A 343 -12.61 -17.63 -17.26
C ALA A 343 -14.13 -17.80 -17.43
N THR A 344 -14.93 -16.83 -16.98
CA THR A 344 -16.40 -16.86 -17.12
C THR A 344 -16.91 -16.34 -18.47
N GLY A 345 -16.03 -15.95 -19.39
CA GLY A 345 -16.43 -15.35 -20.67
C GLY A 345 -17.02 -13.93 -20.56
N LEU A 346 -17.20 -13.44 -19.33
CA LEU A 346 -17.51 -12.05 -19.00
C LEU A 346 -16.29 -11.13 -19.12
N GLY A 347 -15.13 -11.68 -19.49
CA GLY A 347 -13.93 -10.92 -19.83
C GLY A 347 -14.30 -9.85 -20.84
N LEU A 348 -14.40 -8.61 -20.36
CA LEU A 348 -14.82 -7.41 -21.09
C LEU A 348 -14.28 -7.48 -22.51
N ARG A 349 -15.15 -7.86 -23.45
CA ARG A 349 -14.81 -7.98 -24.87
C ARG A 349 -14.16 -6.67 -25.26
N SER A 350 -12.93 -6.80 -25.73
CA SER A 350 -12.03 -5.71 -26.08
C SER A 350 -12.74 -4.59 -26.84
N TRP A 351 -12.64 -3.36 -26.32
CA TRP A 351 -12.62 -2.19 -27.17
C TRP A 351 -11.54 -2.40 -28.24
N ARG A 352 -11.96 -2.58 -29.49
CA ARG A 352 -11.08 -2.48 -30.66
C ARG A 352 -11.15 -1.01 -31.09
N PRO A 353 -10.06 -0.23 -31.04
CA PRO A 353 -10.07 1.05 -31.73
C PRO A 353 -10.26 0.82 -33.24
N PRO A 354 -10.90 1.76 -33.94
CA PRO A 354 -11.17 1.67 -35.38
C PRO A 354 -9.91 1.56 -36.23
#